data_AF-A0A150NEM4-F1
#
_entry.id   AF-A0A150NEM4-F1
#
_cell.length_a   1.000
_cell.length_b   1.000
_cell.length_c   1.000
_cell.angle_alpha   90.00
_cell.angle_beta   90.00
_cell.angle_gamma   90.00
#
_symmetry.space_group_name_H-M   'P 1'
#
loop_
_entity.id
_entity.type
_entity.pdbx_description
1 polymer ?
#
loop_
_entity_poly.entity_id
_entity_poly.type
_entity_poly.pdbx_seq_one_letter_code
_entity_poly.pdbx_strand_id
1 'polypeptide(L)'
;MELNKQKGVSIMTITVQKWGNSLAVRIPSVIAERLALHQGSEVEVIVENQAIKLIPKKKKPTLEELLAKITPENRHAEIDFGTEGNELF
;
A
#
# COMPACT_ATOMS: atom_id res chain seq x y z
N MET A 1 28.65 -4.44 11.60
CA MET A 1 28.19 -4.65 10.21
C MET A 1 27.66 -3.32 9.73
N GLU A 2 28.54 -2.53 9.13
CA GLU A 2 28.25 -1.15 8.72
C GLU A 2 27.53 -1.13 7.38
N LEU A 3 26.33 -0.57 7.37
CA LEU A 3 25.57 -0.31 6.15
C LEU A 3 26.16 0.97 5.52
N ASN A 4 27.00 0.78 4.53
CA ASN A 4 27.69 1.86 3.83
C ASN A 4 26.66 2.77 3.13
N LYS A 5 26.49 3.99 3.64
CA LYS A 5 25.60 5.02 3.09
C LYS A 5 26.23 5.61 1.82
N GLN A 6 25.93 5.04 0.66
CA GLN A 6 26.06 5.73 -0.62
C GLN A 6 24.67 6.11 -1.15
N LYS A 7 24.54 7.38 -1.57
CA LYS A 7 23.27 8.03 -1.94
C LYS A 7 22.49 7.19 -2.97
N GLY A 8 21.34 6.66 -2.54
CA GLY A 8 20.27 6.18 -3.42
C GLY A 8 20.05 4.66 -3.44
N VAL A 9 21.08 3.85 -3.19
CA VAL A 9 21.00 2.39 -3.35
C VAL A 9 21.43 1.70 -2.06
N SER A 10 20.50 0.94 -1.46
CA SER A 10 20.80 0.04 -0.34
C SER A 10 20.93 -1.36 -0.89
N ILE A 11 22.09 -1.99 -0.71
CA ILE A 11 22.32 -3.39 -1.09
C ILE A 11 22.21 -4.24 0.17
N MET A 12 21.43 -5.33 0.09
CA MET A 12 21.32 -6.32 1.15
C MET A 12 21.06 -7.69 0.55
N THR A 13 21.50 -8.73 1.25
CA THR A 13 21.21 -10.12 0.90
C THR A 13 20.12 -10.64 1.81
N ILE A 14 19.07 -11.21 1.22
CA ILE A 14 17.93 -11.79 1.94
C ILE A 14 17.66 -13.19 1.40
N THR A 15 17.28 -14.10 2.30
CA THR A 15 16.95 -15.48 1.93
C THR A 15 15.48 -15.58 1.51
N VAL A 16 15.26 -16.24 0.38
CA VAL A 16 13.91 -16.57 -0.11
C VAL A 16 13.30 -17.65 0.78
N GLN A 17 12.04 -17.49 1.16
CA GLN A 17 11.31 -18.41 2.03
C GLN A 17 10.01 -18.88 1.38
N LYS A 18 9.50 -20.04 1.79
CA LYS A 18 8.19 -20.53 1.37
C LYS A 18 7.08 -19.87 2.20
N TRP A 19 6.08 -19.32 1.53
CA TRP A 19 4.84 -18.82 2.12
C TRP A 19 3.65 -19.46 1.40
N GLY A 20 3.04 -20.46 2.04
CA GLY A 20 2.02 -21.28 1.39
C GLY A 20 2.58 -22.03 0.18
N ASN A 21 1.95 -21.85 -0.99
CA ASN A 21 2.38 -22.45 -2.25
C ASN A 21 3.39 -21.61 -3.04
N SER A 22 3.81 -20.47 -2.50
CA SER A 22 4.66 -19.50 -3.20
C SER A 22 5.94 -19.21 -2.44
N LEU A 23 6.85 -18.49 -3.09
CA LEU A 23 8.07 -17.97 -2.50
C LEU A 23 7.88 -16.50 -2.12
N ALA A 24 8.52 -16.08 -1.03
CA ALA A 24 8.47 -14.73 -0.52
C ALA A 24 9.85 -14.30 -0.01
N VAL A 25 10.08 -12.99 -0.05
CA VAL A 25 11.23 -12.35 0.58
C VAL A 25 10.74 -11.41 1.68
N ARG A 26 11.47 -11.32 2.80
CA ARG A 26 11.14 -10.35 3.85
C ARG A 26 11.64 -8.97 3.43
N ILE A 27 10.76 -7.98 3.49
CA ILE A 27 11.11 -6.57 3.29
C ILE A 27 11.39 -5.96 4.67
N PRO A 28 12.62 -5.51 4.98
CA PRO A 28 12.91 -4.82 6.24
C PRO A 28 12.02 -3.58 6.44
N SER A 29 11.67 -3.29 7.70
CA SER A 29 10.79 -2.17 8.07
C SER A 29 11.26 -0.84 7.48
N VAL A 30 12.56 -0.57 7.53
CA VAL A 30 13.17 0.66 6.99
C VAL A 30 12.88 0.84 5.49
N ILE A 31 12.85 -0.24 4.70
CA ILE A 31 12.50 -0.18 3.28
C ILE A 31 11.00 -0.02 3.09
N ALA A 32 10.20 -0.77 3.86
CA ALA A 32 8.75 -0.71 3.79
C ALA A 32 8.24 0.71 4.09
N GLU A 33 8.72 1.34 5.17
CA GLU A 33 8.40 2.72 5.54
C GLU A 33 8.80 3.72 4.45
N ARG A 34 10.01 3.58 3.90
CA ARG A 34 10.52 4.47 2.84
C ARG A 34 9.67 4.40 1.56
N LEU A 35 9.11 3.24 1.27
CA LEU A 35 8.24 3.03 0.11
C LEU A 35 6.74 3.18 0.42
N ALA A 36 6.39 3.55 1.66
CA ALA A 36 5.02 3.60 2.18
C ALA A 36 4.24 2.29 1.94
N LEU A 37 4.93 1.15 2.09
CA LEU A 37 4.35 -0.18 2.03
C LEU A 37 3.87 -0.59 3.42
N HIS A 38 2.65 -1.10 3.48
CA HIS A 38 2.03 -1.69 4.65
C HIS A 38 1.36 -3.01 4.27
N GLN A 39 0.86 -3.74 5.27
CA GLN A 39 0.06 -4.93 5.00
C GLN A 39 -1.14 -4.55 4.12
N GLY A 40 -1.36 -5.32 3.05
CA GLY A 40 -2.41 -5.07 2.06
C GLY A 40 -2.06 -4.03 0.98
N SER A 41 -0.88 -3.41 0.99
CA SER A 41 -0.45 -2.56 -0.12
C SER A 41 -0.34 -3.36 -1.42
N GLU A 42 -0.90 -2.83 -2.51
CA GLU A 42 -0.70 -3.36 -3.84
C GLU A 42 0.69 -2.95 -4.39
N VAL A 43 1.37 -3.92 -5.01
CA VAL A 43 2.62 -3.67 -5.72
C VAL A 43 2.53 -4.23 -7.13
N GLU A 44 3.07 -3.51 -8.09
CA GLU A 44 3.31 -3.99 -9.44
C GLU A 44 4.65 -4.73 -9.47
N VAL A 45 4.67 -5.90 -10.12
CA VAL A 45 5.85 -6.76 -10.24
C VAL A 45 6.29 -6.77 -11.70
N ILE A 46 7.48 -6.28 -11.97
CA ILE A 46 8.10 -6.30 -13.31
C ILE A 46 9.28 -7.27 -13.27
N VAL A 47 9.34 -8.16 -14.26
CA VAL A 47 10.45 -9.11 -14.43
C VAL A 47 11.18 -8.77 -15.73
N GLU A 48 12.42 -8.29 -15.60
CA GLU A 48 13.26 -7.90 -16.73
C GLU A 48 14.73 -8.14 -16.38
N ASN A 49 15.57 -8.49 -17.36
CA ASN A 49 17.03 -8.58 -17.17
C ASN A 49 17.48 -9.46 -15.97
N GLN A 50 16.80 -10.59 -15.74
CA GLN A 50 17.02 -11.47 -14.58
C GLN A 50 16.85 -10.78 -13.21
N ALA A 51 16.12 -9.67 -13.17
CA ALA A 51 15.80 -8.92 -11.98
C ALA A 51 14.28 -8.84 -11.78
N ILE A 52 13.88 -8.71 -10.52
CA ILE A 52 12.49 -8.41 -10.13
C ILE A 52 12.46 -6.99 -9.61
N LYS A 53 11.63 -6.15 -10.20
CA LYS A 53 11.36 -4.79 -9.74
C LYS A 53 9.97 -4.72 -9.14
N LEU A 54 9.89 -4.29 -7.89
CA LEU A 54 8.64 -4.08 -7.17
C LEU A 54 8.34 -2.59 -7.12
N ILE A 55 7.20 -2.18 -7.66
CA ILE A 55 6.78 -0.77 -7.71
C ILE A 55 5.50 -0.63 -6.87
N PRO A 56 5.49 0.17 -5.80
CA PRO A 56 4.26 0.44 -5.04
C PRO A 56 3.20 1.05 -5.96
N LYS A 57 2.02 0.44 -6.00
CA LYS A 57 0.90 0.94 -6.79
C LYS A 57 0.25 2.09 -6.03
N LYS A 58 0.75 3.31 -6.23
CA LYS A 58 0.15 4.54 -5.67
C LYS A 58 -1.11 4.91 -6.47
N LYS A 59 -2.17 4.11 -6.38
CA LYS A 59 -3.50 4.57 -6.81
C LYS A 59 -4.23 5.14 -5.60
N LYS A 60 -3.99 6.43 -5.31
CA LYS A 60 -5.06 7.22 -4.70
C LYS A 60 -6.09 7.40 -5.81
N PRO A 61 -7.30 6.81 -5.69
CA PRO A 61 -8.31 7.04 -6.70
C PRO A 61 -8.61 8.54 -6.74
N THR A 62 -8.75 9.08 -7.94
CA THR A 62 -9.20 10.47 -8.09
C THR A 62 -10.64 10.59 -7.59
N LEU A 63 -11.07 11.81 -7.24
CA LEU A 63 -12.47 12.06 -6.92
C LEU A 63 -13.39 11.60 -8.06
N GLU A 64 -12.99 11.86 -9.30
CA GLU A 64 -13.72 11.41 -10.50
C GLU A 64 -13.82 9.87 -10.58
N GLU A 65 -12.73 9.15 -10.33
CA GLU A 65 -12.73 7.68 -10.29
C GLU A 65 -13.62 7.11 -9.17
N LEU A 66 -13.75 7.82 -8.05
CA LEU A 66 -14.63 7.43 -6.95
C LEU A 66 -16.10 7.69 -7.31
N LEU A 67 -16.40 8.89 -7.80
CA LEU A 67 -17.76 9.29 -8.19
C LEU A 67 -18.31 8.42 -9.31
N ALA A 68 -17.48 8.03 -10.28
CA ALA A 68 -17.86 7.14 -11.37
C ALA A 68 -18.31 5.74 -10.92
N LYS A 69 -17.98 5.32 -9.68
CA LYS A 69 -18.40 4.02 -9.11
C LYS A 69 -19.72 4.10 -8.35
N ILE A 70 -20.30 5.28 -8.16
CA ILE A 70 -21.59 5.45 -7.48
C ILE A 70 -22.70 5.00 -8.42
N THR A 71 -23.51 4.05 -7.97
CA THR A 71 -24.71 3.57 -8.67
C THR A 71 -25.96 3.87 -7.83
N PRO A 72 -27.16 3.90 -8.42
CA PRO A 72 -28.39 4.02 -7.65
C PRO A 72 -28.52 2.93 -6.57
N GLU A 73 -27.96 1.75 -6.81
CA GLU A 73 -28.04 0.57 -5.92
C GLU A 73 -27.07 0.64 -4.74
N ASN A 74 -25.92 1.32 -4.88
CA ASN A 74 -24.91 1.45 -3.81
C ASN A 74 -24.96 2.81 -3.08
N ARG A 75 -25.95 3.65 -3.42
CA ARG A 75 -26.13 4.95 -2.80
C ARG A 75 -26.76 4.77 -1.42
N HIS A 76 -25.99 5.06 -0.39
CA HIS A 76 -26.45 5.05 1.00
C HIS A 76 -27.37 6.25 1.26
N ALA A 77 -28.43 6.03 2.04
CA ALA A 77 -29.25 7.11 2.58
C ALA A 77 -28.48 7.84 3.70
N GLU A 78 -28.97 9.03 4.05
CA GLU A 78 -28.53 9.71 5.26
C GLU A 78 -28.77 8.80 6.47
N ILE A 79 -27.77 8.70 7.33
CA ILE A 79 -27.86 7.97 8.58
C ILE A 79 -28.20 8.99 9.66
N ASP A 80 -29.38 8.84 10.26
CA ASP A 80 -29.75 9.58 11.45
C ASP A 80 -28.98 8.98 12.65
N PHE A 81 -28.02 9.73 13.17
CA PHE A 81 -27.25 9.35 14.35
C PHE A 81 -27.98 9.70 15.66
N GLY A 82 -29.18 10.30 15.59
CA GLY A 82 -29.93 10.82 16.73
C GLY A 82 -29.42 12.20 17.16
N THR A 83 -29.87 12.65 18.33
CA THR A 83 -29.47 13.95 18.88
C THR A 83 -28.16 13.81 19.66
N GLU A 84 -27.10 14.45 19.18
CA GLU A 84 -25.85 14.64 19.93
C GLU A 84 -25.59 16.14 20.17
N GLY A 85 -25.11 16.47 21.37
CA GLY A 85 -24.80 17.85 21.78
C GLY A 85 -25.94 18.56 22.51
N ASN A 86 -25.58 19.62 23.24
CA ASN A 86 -26.49 20.52 23.97
C ASN A 86 -26.15 21.97 23.57
N GLU A 87 -25.99 22.20 22.25
CA GLU A 87 -25.65 23.53 21.74
C GLU A 87 -26.81 24.48 22.02
N LEU A 88 -26.56 25.44 22.91
CA LEU A 88 -27.48 26.52 23.20
C LEU A 88 -27.45 27.49 22.02
N PHE A 89 -28.58 27.59 21.31
CA PHE A 89 -28.83 28.61 20.30
C PHE A 89 -28.79 30.03 20.90
#